data_AF-A0A383B9K1-F1
#
_entry.id   AF-A0A383B9K1-F1
#
_cell.length_a   1.000
_cell.length_b   1.000
_cell.length_c   1.000
_cell.angle_alpha   90.00
_cell.angle_beta   90.00
_cell.angle_gamma   90.00
#
_symmetry.space_group_name_H-M   'P 1'
#
loop_
_entity.id
_entity.type
_entity.pdbx_description
1 polymer ?
#
loop_
_entity_poly.entity_id
_entity_poly.type
_entity_poly.pdbx_seq_one_letter_code
_entity_poly.pdbx_strand_id
1 'polypeptide(L)'
;MTYLRKEFDNNKTYFESNFQVAKIPTIFIHGVGLDNSMWISQKTFFSNQSVIFYDILNHGKSQKGFSELNFQKFSKQLDNLLNYLNVKNINLVGFSIGAL
;
A
#
# COMPACT_ATOMS: atom_id res chain seq x y z
N MET A 1 -8.50 16.47 11.53
CA MET A 1 -8.00 15.08 11.44
C MET A 1 -8.34 14.60 10.05
N THR A 2 -7.35 14.55 9.14
CA THR A 2 -7.61 14.14 7.75
C THR A 2 -7.83 12.64 7.74
N TYR A 3 -9.06 12.21 7.48
CA TYR A 3 -9.37 10.79 7.38
C TYR A 3 -8.77 10.23 6.10
N LEU A 4 -7.94 9.19 6.21
CA LEU A 4 -7.46 8.46 5.04
C LEU A 4 -8.66 7.83 4.32
N ARG A 5 -8.73 8.01 3.00
CA ARG A 5 -9.68 7.28 2.15
C ARG A 5 -9.32 5.81 2.18
N LYS A 6 -10.32 4.93 2.25
CA LYS A 6 -10.16 3.47 2.31
C LYS A 6 -10.81 2.90 1.05
N GLU A 7 -10.00 2.30 0.20
CA GLU A 7 -10.41 1.94 -1.15
C GLU A 7 -9.81 0.58 -1.55
N PHE A 8 -10.27 0.07 -2.69
CA PHE A 8 -9.69 -1.09 -3.36
C PHE A 8 -9.33 -0.71 -4.79
N ASP A 9 -8.23 -1.26 -5.30
CA ASP A 9 -7.97 -1.22 -6.74
C ASP A 9 -8.80 -2.29 -7.49
N ASN A 10 -8.68 -2.31 -8.82
CA ASN A 10 -9.38 -3.29 -9.67
C ASN A 10 -8.99 -4.76 -9.39
N ASN A 11 -7.87 -5.01 -8.71
CA ASN A 11 -7.37 -6.33 -8.36
C ASN A 11 -7.60 -6.67 -6.89
N LYS A 12 -8.49 -5.93 -6.21
CA LYS A 12 -8.84 -6.13 -4.81
C LYS A 12 -7.64 -5.99 -3.86
N THR A 13 -6.69 -5.13 -4.20
CA THR A 13 -5.69 -4.60 -3.25
C THR A 13 -6.37 -3.54 -2.40
N TYR A 14 -6.46 -3.77 -1.09
CA TYR A 14 -6.93 -2.77 -0.14
C TYR A 14 -5.84 -1.76 0.15
N PHE A 15 -6.20 -0.47 0.18
CA PHE A 15 -5.29 0.58 0.60
C PHE A 15 -6.01 1.72 1.33
N GLU A 16 -5.26 2.38 2.20
CA GLU A 16 -5.65 3.62 2.87
C GLU A 16 -4.75 4.76 2.39
N SER A 17 -5.32 5.90 1.99
CA SER A 17 -4.52 6.98 1.41
C SER A 17 -5.03 8.39 1.70
N ASN A 18 -4.11 9.35 1.68
CA ASN A 18 -4.39 10.76 1.43
C ASN A 18 -3.74 11.13 0.08
N PHE A 19 -4.07 10.38 -0.97
CA PHE A 19 -3.41 10.53 -2.26
C PHE A 19 -3.74 11.89 -2.90
N GLN A 20 -2.68 12.63 -3.25
CA GLN A 20 -2.72 13.94 -3.89
C GLN A 20 -1.99 13.85 -5.24
N VAL A 21 -2.74 13.96 -6.34
CA VAL A 21 -2.24 13.73 -7.72
C VAL A 21 -1.01 14.59 -8.07
N ALA A 22 -0.94 15.82 -7.56
CA ALA A 22 0.16 16.74 -7.86
C ALA A 22 1.46 16.49 -7.05
N LYS A 23 1.51 15.45 -6.21
CA LYS A 23 2.66 15.14 -5.34
C LYS A 23 3.14 13.72 -5.54
N ILE A 24 4.45 13.50 -5.41
CA ILE A 24 5.06 12.17 -5.36
C ILE A 24 4.56 11.48 -4.07
N PRO A 25 3.81 10.38 -4.16
CA PRO A 25 3.33 9.70 -2.97
C PRO A 25 4.43 8.85 -2.32
N THR A 26 4.37 8.74 -1.00
CA THR A 26 5.13 7.73 -0.25
C THR A 26 4.25 6.50 -0.03
N ILE A 27 4.72 5.36 -0.52
CA ILE A 27 4.05 4.06 -0.39
C ILE A 27 4.67 3.29 0.78
N PHE A 28 3.83 2.78 1.68
CA PHE A 28 4.25 1.97 2.81
C PHE A 28 3.85 0.50 2.61
N ILE A 29 4.82 -0.40 2.72
CA ILE A 29 4.65 -1.85 2.58
C ILE A 29 4.98 -2.52 3.91
N HIS A 30 3.99 -3.22 4.47
CA HIS A 30 4.13 -3.92 5.75
C HIS A 30 4.84 -5.29 5.61
N GLY A 31 5.20 -5.88 6.75
CA GLY A 31 5.84 -7.21 6.84
C GLY A 31 4.85 -8.39 6.76
N VAL A 32 5.35 -9.62 6.64
CA VAL A 32 4.52 -10.84 6.74
C VAL A 32 3.86 -10.93 8.12
N GLY A 33 2.61 -11.39 8.16
CA GLY A 33 1.82 -11.53 9.41
C GLY A 33 1.25 -10.22 9.95
N LEU A 34 1.47 -9.10 9.27
CA LEU A 34 0.95 -7.78 9.61
C LEU A 34 -0.08 -7.30 8.56
N ASP A 35 -0.57 -6.09 8.74
CA ASP A 35 -1.35 -5.34 7.76
C ASP A 35 -1.04 -3.83 7.87
N ASN A 36 -1.71 -3.00 7.07
CA ASN A 36 -1.51 -1.55 7.05
C ASN A 36 -1.78 -0.83 8.39
N SER A 37 -2.41 -1.48 9.38
CA SER A 37 -2.66 -0.88 10.70
C SER A 37 -1.38 -0.68 11.52
N MET A 38 -0.31 -1.43 11.23
CA MET A 38 0.99 -1.27 11.89
C MET A 38 1.56 0.16 11.76
N TRP A 39 1.12 0.88 10.73
CA TRP A 39 1.58 2.22 10.38
C TRP A 39 0.80 3.34 11.07
N ILE A 40 0.06 3.08 12.16
CA ILE A 40 -0.82 4.09 12.79
C ILE A 40 -0.09 5.40 13.15
N SER A 41 1.14 5.31 13.65
CA SER A 41 1.95 6.48 13.97
C SER A 41 2.37 7.24 12.70
N GLN A 42 2.75 6.53 11.63
CA GLN A 42 3.13 7.12 10.34
C GLN A 42 1.93 7.73 9.63
N LYS A 43 0.75 7.09 9.67
CA LYS A 43 -0.51 7.64 9.17
C LYS A 43 -0.83 8.99 9.82
N THR A 44 -0.58 9.10 11.12
CA THR A 44 -0.79 10.35 11.88
C THR A 44 0.23 11.40 11.48
N PHE A 45 1.52 11.05 11.49
CA PHE A 45 2.62 11.95 11.17
C PHE A 45 2.54 12.51 9.73
N PHE A 46 2.22 11.65 8.76
CA PHE A 46 2.12 12.01 7.35
C PHE A 46 0.72 12.43 6.90
N SER A 47 -0.20 12.74 7.82
CA SER A 47 -1.61 13.01 7.52
C SER A 47 -1.87 14.12 6.48
N ASN A 48 -0.92 15.05 6.29
CA ASN A 48 -1.01 16.13 5.28
C ASN A 48 -0.17 15.88 4.01
N GLN A 49 0.51 14.74 3.91
CA GLN A 49 1.32 14.35 2.75
C GLN A 49 0.56 13.38 1.84
N SER A 50 1.07 13.23 0.61
CA SER A 50 0.56 12.20 -0.31
C SER A 50 1.13 10.86 0.14
N VAL A 51 0.29 10.03 0.76
CA VAL A 51 0.70 8.74 1.32
C VAL A 51 -0.30 7.65 0.99
N ILE A 52 0.21 6.44 0.81
CA ILE A 52 -0.57 5.22 0.55
C ILE A 52 -0.03 4.09 1.42
N PHE A 53 -0.92 3.44 2.15
CA PHE A 53 -0.63 2.25 2.95
C PHE A 53 -1.50 1.12 2.43
N TYR A 54 -0.92 0.05 1.87
CA TYR A 54 -1.70 -1.04 1.30
C TYR A 54 -1.41 -2.37 1.98
N ASP A 55 -2.36 -3.29 1.90
CA ASP A 55 -2.17 -4.66 2.38
C ASP A 55 -1.59 -5.54 1.27
N ILE A 56 -0.48 -6.24 1.53
CA ILE A 56 0.08 -7.19 0.55
C ILE A 56 -0.85 -8.40 0.37
N LEU A 57 -0.74 -9.12 -0.75
CA LEU A 57 -1.56 -10.31 -1.03
C LEU A 57 -1.57 -11.29 0.16
N ASN A 58 -2.72 -11.96 0.36
CA ASN A 58 -3.03 -12.83 1.51
C ASN A 58 -3.04 -12.15 2.89
N HIS A 59 -2.82 -10.84 3.01
CA HIS A 59 -2.81 -10.12 4.29
C HIS A 59 -3.93 -9.08 4.38
N GLY A 60 -4.28 -8.71 5.61
CA GLY A 60 -5.28 -7.69 5.92
C GLY A 60 -6.59 -7.88 5.15
N LYS A 61 -6.95 -6.89 4.36
CA LYS A 61 -8.17 -6.87 3.53
C LYS A 61 -7.93 -7.10 2.05
N SER A 62 -6.68 -7.15 1.60
CA SER A 62 -6.36 -7.46 0.20
C SER A 62 -6.76 -8.89 -0.18
N GLN A 63 -6.80 -9.15 -1.49
CA GLN A 63 -7.17 -10.46 -2.02
C GLN A 63 -6.40 -11.61 -1.34
N LYS A 64 -7.16 -12.65 -0.96
CA LYS A 64 -6.67 -13.86 -0.28
C LYS A 64 -6.85 -15.10 -1.15
N GLY A 65 -6.27 -16.21 -0.71
CA GLY A 65 -6.44 -17.53 -1.32
C GLY A 65 -5.35 -17.90 -2.34
N PHE A 66 -4.25 -17.14 -2.39
CA PHE A 66 -3.09 -17.53 -3.18
C PHE A 66 -2.34 -18.64 -2.44
N SER A 67 -2.26 -19.83 -3.02
CA SER A 67 -1.52 -20.97 -2.46
C SER A 67 -0.01 -20.77 -2.49
N GLU A 68 0.49 -20.09 -3.53
CA GLU A 68 1.90 -19.75 -3.70
C GLU A 68 2.07 -18.25 -3.85
N LEU A 69 2.92 -17.66 -3.00
CA LEU A 69 3.35 -16.28 -3.09
C LEU A 69 4.85 -16.23 -3.39
N ASN A 70 5.22 -15.32 -4.28
CA ASN A 70 6.60 -15.01 -4.59
C ASN A 70 6.73 -13.50 -4.80
N PHE A 71 7.96 -13.00 -4.83
CA PHE A 71 8.22 -11.57 -5.00
C PHE A 71 7.60 -11.00 -6.28
N GLN A 72 7.56 -11.77 -7.38
CA GLN A 72 6.95 -11.31 -8.64
C GLN A 72 5.46 -11.01 -8.48
N LYS A 73 4.71 -11.79 -7.69
CA LYS A 73 3.29 -11.52 -7.41
C LYS A 73 3.12 -10.26 -6.55
N PHE A 74 4.01 -10.02 -5.59
CA PHE A 74 3.98 -8.79 -4.78
C PHE A 74 4.37 -7.55 -5.61
N SER A 75 5.42 -7.64 -6.42
CA SER A 75 5.79 -6.55 -7.35
C SER A 75 4.65 -6.25 -8.32
N LYS A 76 4.01 -7.29 -8.88
CA LYS A 76 2.86 -7.11 -9.78
C LYS A 76 1.65 -6.48 -9.07
N GLN A 77 1.43 -6.82 -7.80
CA GLN A 77 0.40 -6.17 -6.99
C GLN A 77 0.66 -4.67 -6.88
N LEU A 78 1.89 -4.27 -6.54
CA LEU A 78 2.28 -2.86 -6.46
C LEU A 78 2.13 -2.16 -7.81
N ASP A 79 2.62 -2.76 -8.89
CA ASP A 79 2.49 -2.20 -10.25
C ASP A 79 1.03 -1.95 -10.62
N ASN A 80 0.15 -2.89 -10.32
CA ASN A 80 -1.28 -2.77 -10.58
C ASN A 80 -1.92 -1.62 -9.79
N LEU A 81 -1.54 -1.46 -8.52
CA LEU A 81 -2.00 -0.35 -7.69
C LEU A 81 -1.51 1.00 -8.21
N LEU A 82 -0.23 1.09 -8.61
CA LEU A 82 0.35 2.32 -9.17
C LEU A 82 -0.31 2.70 -10.50
N ASN A 83 -0.59 1.71 -11.36
CA ASN A 83 -1.32 1.91 -12.61
C ASN A 83 -2.76 2.38 -12.35
N TYR A 84 -3.46 1.78 -11.39
CA TYR A 84 -4.81 2.20 -10.99
C TYR A 84 -4.84 3.66 -10.53
N LEU A 85 -3.82 4.10 -9.78
CA LEU A 85 -3.70 5.47 -9.30
C LEU A 85 -3.06 6.44 -10.32
N ASN A 86 -2.64 5.94 -11.49
CA ASN A 86 -1.92 6.67 -12.53
C ASN A 86 -0.65 7.39 -12.00
N VAL A 87 0.15 6.69 -11.19
CA VAL A 87 1.37 7.20 -10.56
C VAL A 87 2.61 6.62 -11.23
N LYS A 88 3.56 7.48 -11.60
CA LYS A 88 4.83 7.08 -12.22
C LYS A 88 6.03 7.10 -11.27
N ASN A 89 6.08 8.05 -10.34
CA ASN A 89 7.18 8.24 -9.41
C ASN A 89 6.67 8.10 -7.98
N ILE A 90 7.42 7.37 -7.15
CA ILE A 90 7.06 7.13 -5.74
C ILE A 90 8.29 7.21 -4.84
N ASN A 91 8.06 7.49 -3.56
CA ASN A 91 8.97 7.07 -2.50
C ASN A 91 8.47 5.73 -1.95
N LEU A 92 9.38 4.81 -1.66
CA LEU A 92 9.01 3.49 -1.14
C LEU A 92 9.57 3.28 0.27
N VAL A 93 8.70 2.89 1.19
CA VAL A 93 9.05 2.51 2.57
C VAL A 93 8.61 1.09 2.81
N GLY A 94 9.56 0.20 3.00
CA GLY A 94 9.32 -1.21 3.27
C GLY A 94 9.72 -1.62 4.68
N PHE A 95 8.94 -2.49 5.32
CA PHE A 95 9.32 -3.16 6.55
C PHE A 95 9.47 -4.67 6.33
N SER A 96 10.60 -5.24 6.74
CA SER A 96 10.91 -6.67 6.60
C SER A 96 10.74 -7.14 5.13
N ILE A 97 9.84 -8.08 4.84
CA ILE A 97 9.55 -8.52 3.46
C ILE A 97 9.14 -7.37 2.54
N GLY A 98 8.51 -6.32 3.08
CA GLY A 98 8.09 -5.17 2.29
C GLY A 98 9.26 -4.32 1.77
N ALA A 99 10.48 -4.58 2.24
CA ALA A 99 11.71 -3.91 1.80
C ALA A 99 12.51 -4.72 0.76
N LEU A 100 12.10 -5.95 0.45
CA LEU A 100 12.72 -6.85 -0.53
C LEU A 100 12.02 -6.76 -1.88
#